data_AF-A0A093YFI8-F1
#
_entry.id   AF-A0A093YFI8-F1
#
_cell.length_a   1.000
_cell.length_b   1.000
_cell.length_c   1.000
_cell.angle_alpha   90.00
_cell.angle_beta   90.00
_cell.angle_gamma   90.00
#
_symmetry.space_group_name_H-M   'P 1'
#
loop_
_entity.id
_entity.type
_entity.pdbx_description
1 polymer ?
#
loop_
_entity_poly.entity_id
_entity_poly.type
_entity_poly.pdbx_seq_one_letter_code
_entity_poly.pdbx_strand_id
1 'polypeptide(L)'
;MGAVLSFVTGFVAPVFIIISPITSYADQIAAIYRSKSSAGFSLDIPLIMLVASILRVFYFPGAQYDMSLLIQATIMIIVQVILLHVALENRPSPSSKGGEASVPFAGIKDGEFSARPYHFWQWRSPKP
;
A
#
# COMPACT_ATOMS: atom_id res chain seq x y z
N MET A 1 -10.14 36.59 12.45
CA MET A 1 -10.55 35.32 11.80
C MET A 1 -9.99 35.18 10.37
N GLY A 2 -10.15 36.17 9.49
CA GLY A 2 -9.75 36.08 8.07
C GLY A 2 -8.26 35.88 7.79
N ALA A 3 -7.36 36.53 8.54
CA ALA A 3 -5.91 36.40 8.34
C ALA A 3 -5.39 34.98 8.65
N VAL A 4 -5.93 34.33 9.68
CA VAL A 4 -5.60 32.94 10.04
C VAL A 4 -6.09 31.98 8.96
N LEU A 5 -7.33 32.17 8.49
CA LEU A 5 -7.90 31.34 7.41
C LEU A 5 -7.06 31.45 6.14
N SER A 6 -6.70 32.67 5.72
CA SER A 6 -5.86 32.90 4.54
C SER A 6 -4.47 32.29 4.67
N PHE A 7 -3.88 32.33 5.86
CA PHE A 7 -2.58 31.69 6.12
C PHE A 7 -2.69 30.17 6.02
N VAL A 8 -3.72 29.58 6.62
CA VAL A 8 -3.95 28.14 6.60
C VAL A 8 -4.22 27.65 5.17
N THR A 9 -5.11 28.32 4.42
CA THR A 9 -5.46 27.89 3.05
C THR A 9 -4.37 28.19 2.04
N GLY A 10 -3.65 29.31 2.19
CA GLY A 10 -2.64 29.75 1.23
C GLY A 10 -1.29 29.09 1.40
N PHE A 11 -0.95 28.63 2.61
CA PHE A 11 0.38 28.10 2.91
C PHE A 11 0.35 26.70 3.52
N VAL A 12 -0.40 26.52 4.61
CA VAL A 12 -0.40 25.24 5.34
C VAL A 12 -1.03 24.12 4.53
N ALA A 13 -2.18 24.38 3.90
CA ALA A 13 -2.90 23.37 3.12
C ALA A 13 -2.11 22.86 1.91
N PRO A 14 -1.52 23.70 1.03
CA PRO A 14 -0.65 23.24 -0.07
C PRO A 14 0.50 22.36 0.39
N VAL A 15 1.24 22.79 1.43
CA VAL A 15 2.38 22.04 1.97
C VAL A 15 1.93 20.68 2.49
N PHE A 16 0.84 20.65 3.25
CA PHE A 16 0.27 19.42 3.77
C PHE A 16 -0.16 18.47 2.65
N ILE A 17 -0.84 18.98 1.62
CA ILE A 17 -1.27 18.20 0.45
C ILE A 17 -0.06 17.58 -0.26
N ILE A 18 0.98 18.37 -0.52
CA ILE A 18 2.21 17.94 -1.21
C ILE A 18 2.94 16.83 -0.43
N ILE A 19 3.04 16.95 0.90
CA ILE A 19 3.79 16.01 1.75
C ILE A 19 2.96 14.77 2.12
N SER A 20 1.62 14.87 2.08
CA SER A 20 0.72 13.80 2.53
C SER A 20 0.99 12.41 1.95
N PRO A 21 1.37 12.23 0.67
CA PRO A 21 1.68 10.90 0.15
C PRO A 21 2.93 10.31 0.80
N ILE A 22 3.96 11.13 1.00
CA ILE A 22 5.24 10.68 1.53
C ILE A 22 5.02 10.12 2.93
N THR A 23 4.37 10.87 3.81
CA THR A 23 4.13 10.45 5.19
C THR A 23 3.19 9.26 5.27
N SER A 24 2.13 9.21 4.45
CA SER A 24 1.13 8.14 4.52
C SER A 24 1.64 6.79 4.03
N TYR A 25 2.56 6.76 3.06
CA TYR A 25 3.09 5.51 2.50
C TYR A 25 4.47 5.15 3.04
N ALA A 26 5.21 6.09 3.66
CA ALA A 26 6.50 5.79 4.29
C ALA A 26 6.38 4.68 5.34
N ASP A 27 5.34 4.70 6.17
CA ASP A 27 5.12 3.65 7.17
C ASP A 27 4.81 2.30 6.53
N GLN A 28 4.04 2.27 5.44
CA GLN A 28 3.77 1.03 4.69
C GLN A 28 5.05 0.45 4.08
N ILE A 29 5.87 1.31 3.47
CA ILE A 29 7.18 0.91 2.91
C ILE A 29 8.06 0.35 4.03
N ALA A 30 8.14 1.04 5.17
CA ALA A 30 8.94 0.61 6.32
C ALA A 30 8.45 -0.72 6.90
N ALA A 31 7.13 -0.91 7.00
CA ALA A 31 6.53 -2.15 7.48
C ALA A 31 6.88 -3.35 6.59
N ILE A 32 6.77 -3.20 5.26
CA ILE A 32 7.14 -4.26 4.30
C ILE A 32 8.65 -4.51 4.34
N TYR A 33 9.46 -3.44 4.38
CA TYR A 33 10.91 -3.56 4.39
C TYR A 33 11.43 -4.26 5.66
N ARG A 34 10.82 -3.99 6.82
CA ARG A 34 11.18 -4.61 8.10
C ARG A 34 10.67 -6.04 8.22
N SER A 35 9.46 -6.32 7.76
CA SER A 35 8.88 -7.68 7.79
C SER A 35 9.46 -8.59 6.72
N LYS A 36 10.14 -8.03 5.70
CA LYS A 36 10.67 -8.76 4.54
C LYS A 36 9.60 -9.61 3.83
N SER A 37 8.35 -9.19 3.94
CA SER A 37 7.21 -9.88 3.36
C SER A 37 6.11 -8.87 3.02
N SER A 38 5.55 -8.98 1.82
CA SER A 38 4.32 -8.27 1.43
C SER A 38 3.08 -9.16 1.52
N ALA A 39 3.13 -10.26 2.28
CA ALA A 39 1.98 -11.12 2.51
C ALA A 39 0.79 -10.33 3.09
N GLY A 40 -0.39 -10.44 2.46
CA GLY A 40 -1.60 -9.72 2.88
C GLY A 40 -1.66 -8.24 2.46
N PHE A 41 -0.60 -7.68 1.88
CA PHE A 41 -0.63 -6.35 1.26
C PHE A 41 -1.21 -6.44 -0.16
N SER A 42 -2.17 -5.58 -0.47
CA SER A 42 -2.76 -5.51 -1.82
C SER A 42 -1.88 -4.69 -2.74
N LEU A 43 -1.31 -5.32 -3.77
CA LEU A 43 -0.55 -4.62 -4.83
C LEU A 43 -1.46 -3.81 -5.77
N ASP A 44 -2.75 -4.11 -5.78
CA ASP A 44 -3.72 -3.44 -6.65
C ASP A 44 -3.96 -2.01 -6.20
N ILE A 45 -3.97 -1.75 -4.88
CA ILE A 45 -4.19 -0.40 -4.32
C ILE A 45 -3.10 0.58 -4.78
N PRO A 46 -1.78 0.30 -4.62
CA PRO A 46 -0.73 1.14 -5.19
C PRO A 46 -0.84 1.31 -6.70
N LEU A 47 -1.21 0.24 -7.43
CA LEU A 47 -1.30 0.27 -8.89
C LEU A 47 -2.41 1.21 -9.37
N ILE A 48 -3.62 1.13 -8.82
CA ILE A 48 -4.71 2.04 -9.21
C ILE A 48 -4.37 3.48 -8.86
N MET A 49 -3.69 3.71 -7.73
CA MET A 49 -3.29 5.05 -7.30
C MET A 49 -2.19 5.65 -8.18
N LEU A 50 -1.26 4.81 -8.64
CA LEU A 50 -0.22 5.18 -9.60
C LEU A 50 -0.85 5.61 -10.93
N VAL A 51 -1.75 4.79 -11.47
CA VAL A 51 -2.47 5.10 -12.73
C VAL A 51 -3.28 6.39 -12.58
N ALA A 52 -4.03 6.55 -11.49
CA ALA A 52 -4.81 7.75 -11.23
C ALA A 52 -3.92 9.02 -11.17
N SER A 53 -2.74 8.92 -10.57
CA SER A 53 -1.79 10.04 -10.47
C SER A 53 -1.17 10.40 -11.82
N ILE A 54 -0.86 9.39 -12.65
CA ILE A 54 -0.39 9.60 -14.04
C ILE A 54 -1.46 10.30 -14.88
N LEU A 55 -2.71 9.83 -14.80
CA LEU A 55 -3.84 10.46 -15.51
C LEU A 55 -4.03 11.91 -15.09
N ARG A 56 -3.87 12.23 -13.80
CA ARG A 56 -3.92 13.61 -13.31
C ARG A 56 -2.85 14.50 -13.96
N VAL A 57 -1.61 14.02 -14.05
CA VAL A 57 -0.52 14.77 -14.70
C VAL A 57 -0.82 15.00 -16.18
N PHE A 58 -1.35 13.99 -16.89
CA PHE A 58 -1.75 14.15 -18.30
C PHE A 58 -2.99 15.03 -18.52
N TYR A 59 -3.86 15.15 -17.52
CA TYR A 59 -5.03 16.03 -17.58
C TYR A 59 -4.66 17.51 -17.44
N PHE A 60 -3.56 17.82 -16.75
CA PHE A 60 -3.15 19.19 -16.43
C PHE A 60 -3.01 20.15 -17.64
N PRO A 61 -2.44 19.75 -18.80
CA PRO A 61 -2.40 20.61 -19.97
C PRO A 61 -3.78 20.93 -20.56
N GLY A 62 -4.76 20.03 -20.38
CA GLY A 62 -6.13 20.21 -20.87
C GLY A 62 -6.99 21.08 -19.96
N ALA A 63 -6.78 20.97 -18.64
CA ALA A 63 -7.37 21.86 -17.66
C ALA A 63 -6.39 22.07 -16.51
N GLN A 64 -5.86 23.29 -16.45
CA GLN A 64 -4.93 23.68 -15.39
C GLN A 64 -5.67 23.79 -14.07
N TYR A 65 -5.31 22.92 -13.13
CA TYR A 65 -5.72 23.00 -11.74
C TYR A 65 -4.56 23.51 -10.87
N ASP A 66 -4.76 23.60 -9.56
CA ASP A 66 -3.75 24.12 -8.62
C ASP A 66 -2.40 23.39 -8.76
N MET A 67 -1.31 24.15 -8.87
CA MET A 67 0.06 23.63 -8.98
C MET A 67 0.44 22.73 -7.80
N SER A 68 -0.11 22.98 -6.61
CA SER A 68 0.10 22.16 -5.42
C SER A 68 -0.36 20.72 -5.64
N LEU A 69 -1.48 20.54 -6.34
CA LEU A 69 -2.01 19.23 -6.69
C LEU A 69 -1.17 18.55 -7.79
N LEU A 70 -0.55 19.32 -8.69
CA LEU A 70 0.31 18.77 -9.74
C LEU A 70 1.61 18.23 -9.14
N ILE A 71 2.21 19.00 -8.23
CA ILE A 71 3.39 18.58 -7.46
C ILE A 71 3.02 17.36 -6.61
N GLN A 72 1.88 17.40 -5.91
CA GLN A 72 1.39 16.26 -5.13
C GLN A 72 1.21 14.99 -5.97
N ALA A 73 0.60 15.10 -7.16
CA ALA A 73 0.43 13.96 -8.06
C ALA A 73 1.78 13.41 -8.54
N THR A 74 2.75 14.27 -8.86
CA THR A 74 4.10 13.86 -9.25
C THR A 74 4.82 13.12 -8.12
N ILE A 75 4.76 13.64 -6.90
CA ILE A 75 5.32 12.99 -5.71
C ILE A 75 4.64 11.65 -5.47
N MET A 76 3.31 11.60 -5.61
CA MET A 76 2.53 10.38 -5.44
C MET A 76 2.98 9.29 -6.42
N ILE A 77 3.25 9.61 -7.68
CA ILE A 77 3.81 8.66 -8.65
C ILE A 77 5.12 8.05 -8.15
N ILE A 78 6.06 8.88 -7.69
CA ILE A 78 7.36 8.42 -7.19
C ILE A 78 7.18 7.49 -6.00
N VAL A 79 6.38 7.91 -5.01
CA VAL A 79 6.10 7.12 -3.80
C VAL A 79 5.46 5.78 -4.13
N GLN A 80 4.46 5.75 -5.02
CA GLN A 80 3.79 4.51 -5.41
C GLN A 80 4.72 3.56 -6.17
N VAL A 81 5.61 4.08 -7.02
CA VAL A 81 6.62 3.25 -7.68
C VAL A 81 7.58 2.62 -6.67
N ILE A 82 8.05 3.38 -5.68
CA ILE A 82 8.91 2.85 -4.61
C ILE A 82 8.17 1.79 -3.78
N LEU A 83 6.94 2.07 -3.35
CA LEU A 83 6.13 1.14 -2.58
C LEU A 83 5.89 -0.15 -3.36
N LEU A 84 5.53 -0.06 -4.64
CA LEU A 84 5.31 -1.22 -5.49
C LEU A 84 6.61 -2.03 -5.67
N HIS A 85 7.75 -1.36 -5.89
CA HIS A 85 9.04 -2.02 -5.99
C HIS A 85 9.38 -2.82 -4.72
N VAL A 86 9.28 -2.18 -3.55
CA VAL A 86 9.53 -2.83 -2.25
C VAL A 86 8.55 -3.98 -2.02
N ALA A 87 7.28 -3.81 -2.36
CA ALA A 87 6.27 -4.84 -2.19
C ALA A 87 6.48 -6.05 -3.12
N LEU A 88 6.94 -5.82 -4.36
CA LEU A 88 7.24 -6.89 -5.31
C LEU A 88 8.50 -7.67 -4.94
N GLU A 89 9.55 -6.98 -4.48
CA GLU A 89 10.80 -7.61 -4.06
C GLU A 89 10.60 -8.54 -2.86
N ASN A 90 9.72 -8.15 -1.93
CA ASN A 90 9.41 -8.92 -0.73
C ASN A 90 8.15 -9.79 -0.91
N ARG A 91 7.75 -10.09 -2.16
CA ARG A 91 6.56 -10.88 -2.42
C ARG A 91 6.79 -12.34 -2.01
N PRO A 92 5.96 -12.91 -1.11
CA PRO A 92 6.08 -14.31 -0.75
C PRO A 92 5.88 -15.18 -2.01
N SER A 93 6.66 -16.27 -2.10
CA SER A 93 6.57 -17.21 -3.22
C SER A 93 5.10 -17.64 -3.43
N PRO A 94 4.60 -17.62 -4.68
CA PRO A 94 3.21 -17.94 -4.97
C PRO A 94 2.85 -19.33 -4.43
N SER A 95 1.60 -19.49 -3.95
CA SER A 95 1.10 -20.73 -3.34
C SER A 95 1.23 -21.97 -4.22
N SER A 96 1.38 -21.81 -5.54
CA SER A 96 1.66 -22.88 -6.50
C SER A 96 3.05 -23.52 -6.35
N LYS A 97 3.96 -22.90 -5.58
CA LYS A 97 5.29 -23.45 -5.24
C LYS A 97 5.42 -23.85 -3.76
N GLY A 98 4.33 -23.95 -3.01
CA GLY A 98 4.36 -24.35 -1.60
C GLY A 98 4.97 -23.31 -0.64
N GLY A 99 4.96 -22.03 -1.02
CA GLY A 99 5.41 -20.93 -0.15
C GLY A 99 4.45 -20.67 1.01
N GLU A 100 4.91 -19.89 2.02
CA GLU A 100 4.17 -19.54 3.25
C GLU A 100 2.77 -18.94 3.00
N ALA A 101 2.52 -18.38 1.82
CA ALA A 101 1.21 -17.89 1.38
C ALA A 101 0.16 -19.00 1.12
N SER A 102 0.58 -20.25 0.97
CA SER A 102 -0.31 -21.41 0.74
C SER A 102 -0.96 -21.94 2.01
N VAL A 103 -0.49 -21.52 3.18
CA VAL A 103 -0.95 -21.98 4.49
C VAL A 103 -1.15 -20.78 5.41
N PRO A 104 -2.31 -20.09 5.33
CA PRO A 104 -2.59 -18.85 6.07
C PRO A 104 -2.57 -18.98 7.62
N PHE A 105 -2.23 -20.15 8.16
CA PHE A 105 -2.17 -20.45 9.60
C PHE A 105 -0.94 -21.28 10.02
N ALA A 106 0.10 -21.43 9.20
CA ALA A 106 1.26 -22.29 9.51
C ALA A 106 2.07 -21.88 10.75
N GLY A 107 1.96 -20.62 11.20
CA GLY A 107 2.61 -20.13 12.41
C GLY A 107 1.91 -20.52 13.72
N ILE A 108 0.70 -21.08 13.66
CA ILE A 108 0.03 -21.67 14.82
C ILE A 108 0.64 -23.05 15.00
N LYS A 109 1.59 -23.20 15.94
CA LYS A 109 1.98 -24.53 16.42
C LYS A 109 0.69 -25.22 16.86
N ASP A 110 0.32 -26.29 16.17
CA ASP A 110 -0.69 -27.27 16.59
C ASP A 110 -0.19 -27.98 17.87
N GLY A 111 -0.10 -27.20 18.95
CA GLY A 111 0.35 -27.59 20.26
C GLY A 111 -0.85 -27.54 21.20
N GLU A 112 -1.33 -28.73 21.51
CA GLU A 112 -2.14 -29.09 22.69
C GLU A 112 -3.62 -28.68 22.74
N PHE A 113 -4.09 -27.66 22.00
CA PHE A 113 -5.51 -27.24 22.06
C PHE A 113 -6.26 -27.20 20.71
N SER A 114 -5.66 -27.63 19.59
CA SER A 114 -6.22 -27.41 18.24
C SER A 114 -7.01 -28.57 17.63
N ALA A 115 -7.34 -29.62 18.39
CA ALA A 115 -8.34 -30.60 17.95
C ALA A 115 -9.75 -29.97 18.00
N ARG A 116 -10.05 -29.12 17.01
CA ARG A 116 -11.35 -28.44 16.90
C ARG A 116 -12.44 -29.50 16.76
N PRO A 117 -13.47 -29.52 17.62
CA PRO A 117 -14.50 -30.54 17.56
C PRO A 117 -15.19 -30.52 16.18
N TYR A 118 -15.45 -31.72 15.64
CA TYR A 118 -16.14 -31.98 14.37
C TYR A 118 -15.40 -31.64 13.07
N HIS A 119 -14.10 -31.33 13.09
CA HIS A 119 -13.30 -31.08 11.87
C HIS A 119 -13.88 -30.01 10.91
N PHE A 120 -14.75 -29.13 11.38
CA PHE A 120 -15.28 -28.05 10.55
C PHE A 120 -14.17 -27.06 10.17
N TRP A 121 -14.28 -26.45 8.98
CA TRP A 121 -13.40 -25.37 8.52
C TRP A 121 -11.91 -25.72 8.39
N GLN A 122 -11.59 -26.97 8.02
CA GLN A 122 -10.24 -27.34 7.61
C GLN A 122 -10.04 -27.08 6.11
N TRP A 123 -9.07 -26.23 5.77
CA TRP A 123 -8.63 -26.08 4.38
C TRP A 123 -7.93 -27.37 3.95
N ARG A 124 -8.32 -27.95 2.81
CA ARG A 124 -7.73 -29.22 2.35
C ARG A 124 -6.23 -29.01 2.09
N SER A 125 -5.38 -29.81 2.73
CA SER A 125 -3.95 -29.84 2.43
C SER A 125 -3.75 -30.19 0.94
N PRO A 126 -2.92 -29.44 0.20
CA PRO A 126 -2.52 -29.85 -1.15
C PRO A 126 -1.88 -31.24 -1.04
N LYS A 127 -2.44 -32.23 -1.76
CA LYS A 127 -1.85 -33.57 -1.80
C LYS A 127 -0.50 -33.51 -2.51
N PRO A 128 0.48 -34.32 -2.07
CA PRO A 128 1.78 -34.45 -2.74
C PRO A 128 1.65 -35.02 -4.15
#